data_AF-A0A9E6VC22-F1
#
_entry.id   AF-A0A9E6VC22-F1
#
_cell.length_a   1.000
_cell.length_b   1.000
_cell.length_c   1.000
_cell.angle_alpha   90.00
_cell.angle_beta   90.00
_cell.angle_gamma   90.00
#
_symmetry.space_group_name_H-M   'P 1'
#
loop_
_entity.id
_entity.type
_entity.pdbx_description
1 polymer ?
#
loop_
_entity_poly.entity_id
_entity_poly.type
_entity_poly.pdbx_seq_one_letter_code
_entity_poly.pdbx_strand_id
1 'polypeptide(L)'
;MNQIYIGKIRHKDQVYDGEREPIVTAAMFQEAQALLASQAPRRRSHSNDSQPHLLTGLLYHEAGEKLRSVHANKQGVRYRYYVSKQFVDRRRNESEGWRLPAQAVNRQLSIA
;
A
#
# COMPACT_ATOMS: atom_id res chain seq x y z
N MET A 1 -8.01 -15.24 -11.98
CA MET A 1 -8.42 -14.96 -13.38
C MET A 1 -9.89 -14.56 -13.43
N ASN A 2 -10.34 -13.80 -14.44
CA ASN A 2 -11.73 -13.33 -14.52
C ASN A 2 -12.65 -14.43 -15.11
N GLN A 3 -13.81 -14.69 -14.51
CA GLN A 3 -14.73 -15.76 -14.93
C GLN A 3 -15.49 -15.47 -16.24
N ILE A 4 -15.38 -14.25 -16.77
CA ILE A 4 -16.03 -13.85 -18.03
C ILE A 4 -15.59 -14.74 -19.21
N TYR A 5 -14.37 -15.27 -19.20
CA TYR A 5 -13.87 -16.12 -20.29
C TYR A 5 -14.63 -17.45 -20.43
N ILE A 6 -15.24 -17.94 -19.36
CA ILE A 6 -16.08 -19.15 -19.35
C ILE A 6 -17.57 -18.81 -19.42
N GLY A 7 -17.92 -17.60 -19.88
CA GLY A 7 -19.31 -17.14 -20.00
C GLY A 7 -19.98 -16.88 -18.64
N LYS A 8 -19.21 -16.68 -17.55
CA LYS A 8 -19.78 -16.41 -16.21
C LYS A 8 -19.47 -14.99 -15.74
N ILE A 9 -20.41 -14.39 -15.02
CA ILE A 9 -20.30 -13.03 -14.49
C ILE A 9 -20.32 -13.09 -12.97
N ARG A 10 -19.31 -12.50 -12.33
CA ARG A 10 -19.26 -12.35 -10.88
C ARG A 10 -19.84 -10.99 -10.47
N HIS A 11 -20.83 -11.00 -9.59
CA HIS A 11 -21.33 -9.80 -8.92
C HIS A 11 -21.26 -10.02 -7.41
N LYS A 12 -20.41 -9.22 -6.75
CA LYS A 12 -20.01 -9.41 -5.34
C LYS A 12 -19.48 -10.83 -5.12
N ASP A 13 -20.11 -11.61 -4.25
CA ASP A 13 -19.70 -12.97 -3.90
C ASP A 13 -20.50 -14.04 -4.66
N GLN A 14 -21.38 -13.62 -5.58
CA GLN A 14 -22.20 -14.53 -6.38
C GLN A 14 -21.71 -14.59 -7.84
N VAL A 15 -21.89 -15.75 -8.45
CA VAL A 15 -21.52 -16.04 -9.83
C VAL A 15 -22.77 -16.45 -10.58
N TYR A 16 -23.02 -15.79 -11.71
CA TYR A 16 -24.16 -16.02 -12.57
C TYR A 16 -23.69 -16.45 -13.95
N ASP A 17 -24.55 -17.13 -14.68
CA ASP A 17 -24.32 -17.37 -16.10
C ASP A 17 -24.53 -16.06 -16.86
N GLY A 18 -23.55 -15.72 -17.70
CA GLY A 18 -23.60 -14.56 -18.57
C GLY A 18 -24.23 -14.91 -19.90
N GLU A 19 -24.69 -13.89 -20.61
CA GLU A 19 -25.33 -14.05 -21.93
C GLU A 19 -24.32 -14.32 -23.06
N ARG A 20 -23.01 -14.22 -22.77
CA ARG A 20 -21.96 -14.39 -23.77
C ARG A 20 -21.46 -15.82 -23.82
N GLU A 21 -21.26 -16.30 -25.04
CA GLU A 21 -20.69 -17.61 -25.28
C GLU A 21 -19.26 -17.71 -24.73
N PRO A 22 -18.90 -18.81 -24.04
CA PRO A 22 -17.56 -19.02 -23.50
C PRO A 22 -16.49 -18.95 -24.60
N ILE A 23 -15.41 -18.21 -24.32
CA ILE A 23 -14.23 -18.16 -25.21
C ILE A 23 -13.33 -19.37 -24.94
N VAL A 24 -13.31 -19.85 -23.70
CA VAL A 24 -12.52 -21.00 -23.26
C VAL A 24 -13.39 -22.01 -22.53
N THR A 25 -13.00 -23.28 -22.56
CA THR A 25 -13.69 -24.33 -21.82
C THR A 25 -13.49 -24.16 -20.31
N ALA A 26 -14.47 -24.64 -19.53
CA ALA A 26 -14.37 -24.63 -18.07
C ALA A 26 -13.15 -25.42 -17.57
N ALA A 27 -12.83 -26.55 -18.21
CA ALA A 27 -11.67 -27.37 -17.87
C ALA A 27 -10.35 -26.60 -18.07
N MET A 28 -10.16 -25.97 -19.23
CA MET A 28 -8.94 -25.19 -19.50
C MET A 28 -8.80 -23.99 -18.54
N PHE A 29 -9.91 -23.35 -18.20
CA PHE A 29 -9.91 -22.27 -17.20
C PHE A 29 -9.52 -22.77 -15.80
N GLN A 30 -10.00 -23.94 -15.39
CA GLN A 30 -9.65 -24.55 -14.11
C GLN A 30 -8.16 -24.92 -14.05
N GLU A 31 -7.61 -25.51 -15.11
CA GLU A 31 -6.18 -25.81 -15.21
C GLU A 31 -5.31 -24.55 -15.10
N ALA A 32 -5.66 -23.50 -15.84
CA ALA A 32 -4.95 -22.22 -15.77
C ALA A 32 -5.01 -21.60 -14.37
N GLN A 33 -6.15 -21.67 -13.69
CA GLN A 33 -6.30 -21.19 -12.31
C GLN A 33 -5.46 -22.01 -11.33
N ALA A 34 -5.42 -23.33 -11.48
CA ALA A 34 -4.57 -24.20 -10.66
C ALA A 34 -3.08 -23.88 -10.85
N LEU A 35 -2.66 -23.68 -12.11
CA LEU A 35 -1.28 -23.29 -12.42
C LEU A 35 -0.92 -21.95 -11.78
N LEU A 36 -1.76 -20.92 -11.97
CA LEU A 36 -1.55 -19.60 -11.36
C LEU A 36 -1.51 -19.66 -9.83
N ALA A 37 -2.36 -20.48 -9.20
CA ALA A 37 -2.36 -20.67 -7.75
C ALA A 37 -1.06 -21.34 -7.27
N SER A 38 -0.56 -22.34 -8.01
CA SER A 38 0.69 -23.04 -7.67
C SER A 38 1.94 -22.18 -7.84
N GLN A 39 1.93 -21.26 -8.82
CA GLN A 39 3.06 -20.38 -9.14
C GLN A 39 2.96 -19.00 -8.49
N ALA A 40 1.90 -18.74 -7.72
CA ALA A 40 1.72 -17.45 -7.08
C ALA A 40 2.89 -17.17 -6.12
N PRO A 41 3.63 -16.06 -6.30
CA PRO A 41 4.72 -15.72 -5.40
C PRO A 41 4.16 -15.53 -3.98
N ARG A 42 4.91 -16.01 -2.98
CA ARG A 42 4.53 -15.82 -1.58
C ARG A 42 4.34 -14.33 -1.31
N ARG A 43 3.15 -13.97 -0.87
CA ARG A 43 2.81 -12.57 -0.59
C ARG A 43 3.74 -12.04 0.51
N ARG A 44 4.56 -11.03 0.18
CA ARG A 44 5.55 -10.45 1.10
C ARG A 44 4.96 -9.48 2.13
N SER A 45 3.73 -9.01 1.91
CA SER A 45 3.05 -8.03 2.77
C SER A 45 1.60 -8.43 2.98
N HIS A 46 1.06 -8.20 4.18
CA HIS A 46 -0.35 -8.41 4.50
C HIS A 46 -1.29 -7.36 3.90
N SER A 47 -0.76 -6.25 3.38
CA SER A 47 -1.55 -5.21 2.71
C SER A 47 -0.89 -4.78 1.40
N ASN A 48 -1.73 -4.37 0.43
CA ASN A 48 -1.30 -3.69 -0.80
C ASN A 48 -1.02 -2.20 -0.55
N ASP A 49 -1.13 -1.76 0.70
CA ASP A 49 -0.86 -0.38 1.07
C ASP A 49 0.61 -0.03 0.84
N SER A 50 0.82 0.88 -0.12
CA SER A 50 2.13 1.44 -0.46
C SER A 50 2.60 2.45 0.58
N GLN A 51 1.73 2.86 1.53
CA GLN A 51 1.93 4.04 2.37
C GLN A 51 2.14 3.71 3.86
N PRO A 52 3.38 3.47 4.30
CA PRO A 52 3.73 3.20 5.70
C PRO A 52 3.75 4.45 6.61
N HIS A 53 3.14 5.56 6.18
CA HIS A 53 3.09 6.82 6.92
C HIS A 53 1.65 7.14 7.35
N LEU A 54 1.20 6.45 8.39
CA LEU A 54 -0.17 6.48 8.91
C LEU A 54 -0.69 7.88 9.27
N LEU A 55 0.20 8.81 9.60
CA LEU A 55 -0.14 10.14 10.12
C LEU A 55 0.22 11.26 9.14
N THR A 56 0.38 10.93 7.86
CA THR A 56 0.67 11.94 6.83
C THR A 56 -0.43 13.00 6.82
N GLY A 57 -0.05 14.26 7.05
CA GLY A 57 -0.98 15.39 7.06
C GLY A 57 -1.82 15.54 8.33
N LEU A 58 -1.63 14.67 9.33
CA LEU A 58 -2.27 14.75 10.65
C LEU A 58 -1.37 15.34 11.73
N LEU A 59 -0.04 15.30 11.53
CA LEU A 59 0.93 15.88 12.45
C LEU A 59 1.25 17.31 12.09
N TYR A 60 1.27 18.17 13.10
CA TYR A 60 1.59 19.58 13.01
C TYR A 60 2.79 19.91 13.89
N HIS A 61 3.63 20.82 13.39
CA HIS A 61 4.67 21.49 14.17
C HIS A 61 4.03 22.54 15.08
N GLU A 62 4.75 22.98 16.11
CA GLU A 62 4.30 24.01 17.06
C GLU A 62 3.83 25.30 16.37
N ALA A 63 4.50 25.68 15.27
CA ALA A 63 4.15 26.84 14.44
C ALA A 63 2.89 26.62 13.55
N GLY A 64 2.16 25.52 13.71
CA GLY A 64 0.96 25.20 12.92
C GLY A 64 1.23 24.64 11.52
N GLU A 65 2.50 24.38 11.18
CA GLU A 65 2.86 23.79 9.88
C GLU A 65 2.70 22.27 9.87
N LYS A 66 2.24 21.68 8.76
CA LYS A 66 2.13 20.22 8.62
C LYS A 66 3.50 19.56 8.51
N LEU A 67 3.71 18.47 9.26
CA LEU A 67 4.86 17.59 9.06
C LEU A 67 4.69 16.77 7.78
N ARG A 68 5.80 16.57 7.06
CA ARG A 68 5.86 15.79 5.83
C ARG A 68 6.45 14.41 6.08
N SER A 69 5.94 13.43 5.35
CA SER A 69 6.41 12.05 5.39
C SER A 69 7.64 11.88 4.50
N VAL A 70 8.77 11.47 5.08
CA VAL A 70 10.04 11.26 4.35
C VAL A 70 10.65 9.92 4.75
N HIS A 71 11.41 9.30 3.84
CA HIS A 71 12.14 8.09 4.12
C HIS A 71 13.60 8.19 3.66
N ALA A 72 14.47 7.39 4.29
CA ALA A 72 15.85 7.22 3.91
C ALA A 72 16.19 5.73 3.90
N ASN A 73 17.03 5.29 2.97
CA ASN A 73 17.50 3.90 2.90
C ASN A 73 18.98 3.85 3.30
N LYS A 74 19.34 2.94 4.22
CA LYS A 74 20.73 2.66 4.58
C LYS A 74 20.87 1.15 4.79
N GLN A 75 21.85 0.54 4.13
CA GLN A 75 22.15 -0.90 4.24
C GLN A 75 20.91 -1.79 4.04
N GLY A 76 20.09 -1.50 3.02
CA GLY A 76 18.85 -2.23 2.75
C GLY A 76 17.69 -1.96 3.72
N VAL A 77 17.91 -1.21 4.79
CA VAL A 77 16.88 -0.82 5.75
C VAL A 77 16.26 0.52 5.37
N ARG A 78 14.94 0.57 5.27
CA ARG A 78 14.17 1.81 5.01
C ARG A 78 13.70 2.45 6.32
N TYR A 79 14.31 3.56 6.69
CA TYR A 79 13.92 4.41 7.81
C TYR A 79 12.87 5.42 7.39
N ARG A 80 11.89 5.69 8.25
CA ARG A 80 10.73 6.54 7.96
C ARG A 80 10.59 7.62 9.02
N TYR A 81 10.32 8.84 8.59
CA TYR A 81 10.27 10.02 9.44
C TYR A 81 9.09 10.92 9.08
N TYR A 82 8.59 11.63 10.07
CA TYR A 82 7.80 12.85 9.88
C TYR A 82 8.72 14.04 10.12
N VAL A 83 8.84 14.96 9.15
CA VAL A 83 9.80 16.07 9.20
C VAL A 83 9.14 17.41 8.93
N SER A 84 9.65 18.48 9.55
CA SER A 84 9.25 19.84 9.22
C SER A 84 9.56 20.17 7.74
N LYS A 85 8.78 21.09 7.15
CA LYS A 85 8.86 21.44 5.73
C LYS A 85 10.26 21.85 5.28
N GLN A 86 11.00 22.57 6.12
CA GLN A 86 12.37 23.03 5.83
C GLN A 86 13.37 21.89 5.55
N PHE A 87 13.16 20.68 6.09
CA PHE A 87 14.02 19.52 5.78
C PHE A 87 13.75 18.92 4.40
N VAL A 88 12.65 19.31 3.75
CA VAL A 88 12.28 18.87 2.40
C VAL A 88 12.65 19.93 1.36
N ASP A 89 12.44 21.21 1.69
CA ASP A 89 12.78 22.32 0.81
C ASP A 89 14.30 22.58 0.82
N ARG A 90 14.99 22.11 -0.22
CA ARG A 90 16.44 22.30 -0.49
C ARG A 90 16.96 23.74 -0.48
N ARG A 91 16.10 24.74 -0.25
CA ARG A 91 16.48 26.17 -0.21
C ARG A 91 16.83 26.68 1.18
N ARG A 92 16.60 25.89 2.24
CA ARG A 92 16.68 26.37 3.63
C ARG A 92 17.57 25.43 4.44
N ASN A 93 18.85 25.78 4.58
CA ASN A 93 19.80 25.12 5.50
C ASN A 93 19.52 25.54 6.96
N GLU A 94 18.26 25.56 7.39
CA GLU A 94 17.91 25.87 8.78
C GLU A 94 17.82 24.57 9.58
N SER A 95 18.65 24.49 10.62
CA SER A 95 18.83 23.34 11.50
C SER A 95 17.71 23.12 12.52
N GLU A 96 16.73 24.01 12.59
CA GLU A 96 15.79 24.10 13.70
C GLU A 96 14.39 23.62 13.31
N GLY A 97 14.14 22.32 13.41
CA GLY A 97 12.84 21.73 13.08
C GLY A 97 12.75 20.29 13.57
N TRP A 98 11.54 19.71 13.49
CA TRP A 98 11.32 18.36 13.99
C TRP A 98 11.64 17.30 12.95
N ARG A 99 12.27 16.21 13.41
CA ARG A 99 12.44 14.96 12.68
C ARG A 99 12.09 13.79 13.58
N LEU A 100 10.88 13.27 13.42
CA LEU A 100 10.31 12.27 14.31
C LEU A 100 10.34 10.88 13.64
N PRO A 101 10.84 9.82 14.30
CA PRO A 101 10.77 8.45 13.78
C PRO A 101 9.31 7.99 13.65
N ALA A 102 8.88 7.65 12.44
CA ALA A 102 7.47 7.36 12.17
C ALA A 102 6.94 6.18 12.99
N GLN A 103 7.76 5.15 13.22
CA GLN A 103 7.35 3.98 14.02
C GLN A 103 7.11 4.32 15.49
N ALA A 104 7.92 5.21 16.08
CA ALA A 104 7.77 5.60 17.48
C ALA A 104 6.50 6.44 17.67
N VAL A 105 6.30 7.43 16.80
CA VAL A 105 5.11 8.31 16.83
C VAL A 105 3.83 7.50 16.60
N ASN A 106 3.83 6.61 15.60
CA ASN A 106 2.66 5.76 15.34
C ASN A 106 2.32 4.88 16.55
N ARG A 107 3.32 4.34 17.25
CA ARG A 107 3.11 3.49 18.44
C ARG A 107 2.50 4.26 19.60
N GLN A 108 2.91 5.50 19.83
CA GLN A 108 2.38 6.32 20.91
C GLN A 108 0.92 6.70 20.66
N LEU A 109 0.57 7.01 19.41
CA LEU A 109 -0.79 7.43 19.05
C LEU A 109 -1.75 6.27 18.79
N SER A 110 -1.27 5.02 18.69
CA SER A 110 -2.12 3.83 18.56
C SER A 110 -2.66 3.29 19.89
N ILE A 111 -2.27 3.88 21.03
CA ILE A 111 -2.64 3.43 22.38
C ILE A 111 -3.65 4.40 23.05
N ALA A 112 -3.98 5.51 22.41
CA ALA A 112 -5.04 6.43 22.80
C ALA A 112 -6.33 6.11 22.04
#